data_AF-A0A366IPJ0-F1
#
_entry.id   AF-A0A366IPJ0-F1
#
_cell.length_a   1.000
_cell.length_b   1.000
_cell.length_c   1.000
_cell.angle_alpha   90.00
_cell.angle_beta   90.00
_cell.angle_gamma   90.00
#
_symmetry.space_group_name_H-M   'P 1'
#
loop_
_entity.id
_entity.type
_entity.pdbx_description
1 polymer ?
#
loop_
_entity_poly.entity_id
_entity_poly.type
_entity_poly.pdbx_seq_one_letter_code
_entity_poly.pdbx_strand_id
1 'polypeptide(L)'
;MEQEKTETPTGRRSVVKRALMVVAMLLTAFHLFASFLWIAPASAMRQVIPGNLLSEYMIPLWGQSWSVFAPEPINGDYFFDVRAVIRTPEGTEEITQWVRATDVELDHATYRLFPPRSAGLAIGVASDLKSSWEKLSDDHKEIVKLDYFKGDDSTDRLKAKMQEYGDPEGVIGGYLDSERTASAYATQVADAVWGEDAVVRVQYQASRQNVVPFGKRNDPGAERPPIQVVPTGWRALTYEEHQSNEEFAEYFCASDEVRCHDE
;
A
#
# COMPACT_ATOMS: atom_id res chain seq x y z
N MET A 1 90.65 17.79 27.47
CA MET A 1 90.07 16.48 27.12
C MET A 1 88.78 16.76 26.39
N GLU A 2 88.83 16.58 25.07
CA GLU A 2 87.82 16.97 24.09
C GLU A 2 86.46 16.31 24.31
N GLN A 3 85.41 17.11 24.05
CA GLN A 3 84.06 16.63 23.80
C GLN A 3 83.98 16.03 22.40
N GLU A 4 83.70 14.73 22.30
CA GLU A 4 83.30 14.12 21.04
C GLU A 4 81.77 14.11 20.97
N LYS A 5 81.23 15.06 20.20
CA LYS A 5 79.80 15.17 19.92
C LYS A 5 79.49 14.25 18.75
N THR A 6 78.96 13.05 19.02
CA THR A 6 78.57 12.09 17.99
C THR A 6 77.28 12.56 17.30
N GLU A 7 77.41 13.18 16.13
CA GLU A 7 76.26 13.45 15.26
C GLU A 7 75.70 12.14 14.70
N THR A 8 74.43 11.87 15.01
CA THR A 8 73.69 10.72 14.45
C THR A 8 73.25 11.08 13.02
N PRO A 9 73.53 10.26 11.99
CA PRO A 9 73.11 10.57 10.63
C PRO A 9 71.59 10.47 10.53
N THR A 10 70.93 11.60 10.25
CA THR A 10 69.50 11.62 9.92
C THR A 10 69.24 10.80 8.67
N GLY A 11 68.73 9.58 8.86
CA GLY A 11 68.41 8.65 7.77
C GLY A 11 67.52 9.32 6.73
N ARG A 12 68.02 9.40 5.49
CA ARG A 12 67.30 9.90 4.32
C ARG A 12 66.02 9.06 4.18
N ARG A 13 64.87 9.58 4.62
CA ARG A 13 63.58 8.87 4.51
C ARG A 13 63.43 8.38 3.08
N SER A 14 63.33 7.07 2.89
CA SER A 14 63.25 6.43 1.56
C SER A 14 62.25 7.17 0.69
N VAL A 15 62.67 7.57 -0.52
CA VAL A 15 61.84 8.30 -1.49
C VAL A 15 60.51 7.59 -1.72
N VAL A 16 60.52 6.26 -1.66
CA VAL A 16 59.33 5.40 -1.72
C VAL A 16 58.33 5.73 -0.60
N LYS A 17 58.80 5.87 0.64
CA LYS A 17 57.94 6.23 1.79
C LYS A 17 57.31 7.61 1.60
N ARG A 18 58.06 8.58 1.05
CA ARG A 18 57.53 9.92 0.77
C ARG A 18 56.48 9.89 -0.34
N ALA A 19 56.75 9.16 -1.43
CA ALA A 19 55.81 8.97 -2.52
C ALA A 19 54.51 8.32 -2.03
N LEU A 20 54.60 7.25 -1.23
CA LEU A 20 53.44 6.59 -0.63
C LEU A 20 52.63 7.53 0.27
N MET A 21 53.29 8.34 1.09
CA MET A 21 52.62 9.33 1.93
C MET A 21 51.87 10.38 1.09
N VAL A 22 52.48 10.88 0.02
CA VAL A 22 51.82 11.84 -0.87
C VAL A 22 50.59 11.22 -1.53
N VAL A 23 50.70 9.98 -2.03
CA VAL A 23 49.56 9.26 -2.62
C VAL A 23 48.45 9.07 -1.59
N ALA A 24 48.77 8.63 -0.37
CA ALA A 24 47.79 8.46 0.69
C ALA A 24 47.10 9.79 1.03
N MET A 25 47.85 10.88 1.15
CA MET A 25 47.28 12.22 1.40
C MET A 25 46.34 12.68 0.29
N LEU A 26 46.68 12.44 -0.97
CA LEU A 26 45.82 12.78 -2.11
C LEU A 26 44.52 11.98 -2.10
N LEU A 27 44.59 10.67 -1.81
CA LEU A 27 43.41 9.81 -1.70
C LEU A 27 42.50 10.27 -0.54
N THR A 28 43.07 10.60 0.62
CA THR A 28 42.31 11.12 1.75
C THR A 28 41.67 12.46 1.42
N ALA A 29 42.42 13.39 0.81
CA ALA A 29 41.89 14.69 0.42
C ALA A 29 40.74 14.56 -0.59
N PHE A 30 40.89 13.66 -1.58
CA PHE A 30 39.83 13.34 -2.52
C PHE A 30 38.59 12.77 -1.80
N HIS A 31 38.76 11.82 -0.88
CA HIS A 31 37.64 11.22 -0.14
C HIS A 31 36.88 12.27 0.69
N LEU A 32 37.58 13.16 1.38
CA LEU A 32 36.97 14.25 2.15
C LEU A 32 36.23 15.23 1.25
N PHE A 33 36.82 15.58 0.11
CA PHE A 33 36.17 16.44 -0.88
C PHE A 33 34.92 15.79 -1.48
N ALA A 34 35.00 14.52 -1.88
CA ALA A 34 33.86 13.75 -2.38
C ALA A 34 32.75 13.64 -1.33
N SER A 35 33.10 13.38 -0.07
CA SER A 35 32.15 13.32 1.04
C SER A 35 31.46 14.66 1.28
N PHE A 36 32.21 15.77 1.23
CA PHE A 36 31.65 17.11 1.32
C PHE A 36 30.64 17.37 0.20
N LEU A 37 30.97 17.03 -1.06
CA LEU A 37 30.03 17.16 -2.17
C LEU A 37 28.80 16.24 -2.02
N TRP A 38 28.97 15.04 -1.46
CA TRP A 38 27.88 14.09 -1.27
C TRP A 38 26.82 14.56 -0.26
N ILE A 39 27.22 15.25 0.80
CA ILE A 39 26.29 15.79 1.82
C ILE A 39 25.86 17.22 1.54
N ALA A 40 26.55 17.95 0.66
CA ALA A 40 26.24 19.34 0.37
C ALA A 40 24.83 19.54 -0.21
N PRO A 41 24.14 20.66 0.07
CA PRO A 41 22.87 20.98 -0.58
C PRO A 41 22.98 20.98 -2.12
N ALA A 42 21.84 20.80 -2.80
CA ALA A 42 21.77 20.88 -4.26
C ALA A 42 22.35 22.22 -4.75
N SER A 43 23.49 22.17 -5.44
CA SER A 43 24.28 23.34 -5.84
C SER A 43 25.14 23.03 -7.06
N ALA A 44 25.59 24.07 -7.77
CA ALA A 44 26.51 23.91 -8.92
C ALA A 44 27.82 23.21 -8.53
N MET A 45 28.24 23.29 -7.26
CA MET A 45 29.45 22.66 -6.75
C MET A 45 29.37 21.12 -6.79
N ARG A 46 28.18 20.53 -6.66
CA ARG A 46 27.96 19.08 -6.83
C ARG A 46 28.20 18.58 -8.25
N GLN A 47 28.27 19.47 -9.25
CA GLN A 47 28.49 19.13 -10.66
C GLN A 47 29.97 19.22 -11.08
N VAL A 48 30.87 19.60 -10.17
CA VAL A 48 32.32 19.72 -10.45
C VAL A 48 32.94 18.37 -10.83
N ILE A 49 32.39 17.27 -10.31
CA ILE A 49 32.77 15.92 -10.72
C ILE A 49 31.82 15.51 -11.86
N PRO A 50 32.31 15.39 -13.11
CA PRO A 50 31.46 15.09 -14.25
C PRO A 50 30.91 13.66 -14.21
N GLY A 51 29.68 13.49 -14.71
CA GLY A 51 29.03 12.19 -14.83
C GLY A 51 28.62 11.57 -13.48
N ASN A 52 28.67 10.25 -13.40
CA ASN A 52 28.22 9.47 -12.24
C ASN A 52 29.35 9.08 -11.28
N LEU A 53 30.57 9.56 -11.50
CA LEU A 53 31.77 9.12 -10.77
C LEU A 53 31.65 9.36 -9.25
N LEU A 54 31.09 10.49 -8.83
CA LEU A 54 30.85 10.77 -7.42
C LEU A 54 29.90 9.75 -6.79
N SER A 55 28.81 9.42 -7.49
CA SER A 55 27.82 8.43 -7.04
C SER A 55 28.42 7.03 -6.99
N GLU A 56 29.17 6.60 -8.01
CA GLU A 56 29.84 5.30 -8.06
C GLU A 56 30.90 5.15 -6.96
N TYR A 57 31.60 6.22 -6.60
CA TYR A 57 32.58 6.22 -5.51
C TYR A 57 31.92 6.18 -4.12
N MET A 58 30.82 6.92 -3.92
CA MET A 58 30.19 7.07 -2.61
C MET A 58 29.18 5.98 -2.28
N ILE A 59 28.34 5.56 -3.24
CA ILE A 59 27.23 4.62 -2.99
C ILE A 59 27.68 3.28 -2.37
N PRO A 60 28.81 2.65 -2.77
CA PRO A 60 29.24 1.38 -2.16
C PRO A 60 29.50 1.46 -0.65
N LEU A 61 29.88 2.63 -0.14
CA LEU A 61 30.22 2.85 1.27
C LEU A 61 29.16 3.63 2.03
N TRP A 62 28.41 4.49 1.34
CA TRP A 62 27.50 5.50 1.91
C TRP A 62 26.11 5.47 1.28
N GLY A 63 25.75 4.39 0.60
CA GLY A 63 24.41 4.18 0.06
C GLY A 63 23.37 4.17 1.19
N GLN A 64 22.64 5.27 1.34
CA GLN A 64 21.49 5.33 2.25
C GLN A 64 20.29 4.72 1.52
N SER A 65 20.12 3.40 1.66
CA SER A 65 18.89 2.77 1.18
C SER A 65 17.78 2.99 2.18
N TRP A 66 16.83 3.86 1.82
CA TRP A 66 15.56 4.00 2.53
C TRP A 66 14.68 2.75 2.40
N SER A 67 15.02 1.82 1.50
CA SER A 67 14.29 0.56 1.34
C SER A 67 14.36 -0.33 2.58
N VAL A 68 15.32 -0.11 3.49
CA VAL A 68 15.38 -0.84 4.77
C VAL A 68 14.28 -0.37 5.74
N PHE A 69 13.82 0.87 5.60
CA PHE A 69 12.81 1.48 6.48
C PHE A 69 11.41 1.51 5.86
N ALA A 70 11.32 1.60 4.53
CA ALA A 70 10.06 1.51 3.79
C ALA A 70 10.34 0.84 2.44
N PRO A 71 10.40 -0.50 2.39
CA PRO A 71 10.68 -1.24 1.16
C PRO A 71 9.69 -0.89 0.04
N GLU A 72 8.44 -0.64 0.41
CA GLU A 72 7.36 -0.20 -0.47
C GLU A 72 6.59 0.93 0.22
N PRO A 73 6.97 2.21 -0.02
CA PRO A 73 6.19 3.33 0.50
C PRO A 73 4.78 3.26 -0.08
N ILE A 74 3.76 3.44 0.75
CA ILE A 74 2.37 3.53 0.30
C ILE A 74 2.29 4.65 -0.75
N ASN A 75 1.99 4.26 -1.98
CA ASN A 75 1.99 5.15 -3.14
C ASN A 75 0.64 5.12 -3.87
N GLY A 76 -0.44 4.84 -3.15
CA GLY A 76 -1.79 4.89 -3.67
C GLY A 76 -2.84 4.75 -2.57
N ASP A 77 -4.03 5.24 -2.87
CA ASP A 77 -5.20 5.12 -2.01
C ASP A 77 -5.96 3.85 -2.38
N TYR A 78 -6.53 3.18 -1.38
CA TYR A 78 -7.44 2.06 -1.58
C TYR A 78 -8.86 2.53 -1.31
N PHE A 79 -9.80 2.06 -2.12
CA PHE A 79 -11.22 2.32 -1.95
C PHE A 79 -11.98 1.00 -1.86
N PHE A 80 -12.97 0.96 -0.98
CA PHE A 80 -13.94 -0.13 -0.89
C PHE A 80 -15.32 0.44 -1.15
N ASP A 81 -15.87 0.15 -2.32
CA ASP A 81 -17.22 0.58 -2.67
C ASP A 81 -18.18 -0.61 -2.49
N VAL A 82 -19.34 -0.36 -1.88
CA VAL A 82 -20.38 -1.35 -1.59
C VAL A 82 -21.69 -0.91 -2.22
N ARG A 83 -22.44 -1.85 -2.77
CA ARG A 83 -23.84 -1.68 -3.14
C ARG A 83 -24.62 -2.95 -2.82
N ALA A 84 -25.93 -2.82 -2.79
CA ALA A 84 -26.83 -3.92 -2.48
C ALA A 84 -27.94 -4.06 -3.52
N VAL A 85 -28.57 -5.22 -3.53
CA VAL A 85 -29.96 -5.33 -3.97
C VAL A 85 -30.83 -5.30 -2.74
N ILE A 86 -31.80 -4.40 -2.74
CA ILE A 86 -32.78 -4.25 -1.66
C ILE A 86 -34.17 -4.65 -2.14
N ARG A 87 -34.99 -5.17 -1.23
CA ARG A 87 -36.41 -5.39 -1.45
C ARG A 87 -37.18 -4.16 -1.00
N THR A 88 -37.86 -3.51 -1.93
CA THR A 88 -38.71 -2.36 -1.63
C THR A 88 -39.98 -2.80 -0.89
N PRO A 89 -40.69 -1.88 -0.21
CA PRO A 89 -41.99 -2.18 0.42
C PRO A 89 -43.04 -2.75 -0.55
N GLU A 90 -42.94 -2.43 -1.84
CA GLU A 90 -43.80 -2.95 -2.91
C GLU A 90 -43.43 -4.38 -3.33
N GLY A 91 -42.40 -4.98 -2.74
CA GLY A 91 -41.92 -6.33 -3.02
C GLY A 91 -41.03 -6.45 -4.26
N THR A 92 -40.60 -5.34 -4.86
CA THR A 92 -39.68 -5.33 -6.00
C THR A 92 -38.22 -5.29 -5.54
N GLU A 93 -37.31 -5.83 -6.35
CA GLU A 93 -35.86 -5.73 -6.10
C GLU A 93 -35.28 -4.51 -6.84
N GLU A 94 -34.53 -3.68 -6.12
CA GLU A 94 -33.82 -2.52 -6.67
C GLU A 94 -32.33 -2.61 -6.37
N ILE A 95 -31.49 -2.19 -7.32
CA ILE A 95 -30.03 -2.08 -7.13
C ILE A 95 -29.73 -0.69 -6.60
N THR A 96 -29.05 -0.61 -5.45
CA THR A 96 -28.67 0.66 -4.83
C THR A 96 -27.47 1.30 -5.53
N GLN A 97 -27.24 2.58 -5.22
CA GLN A 97 -26.01 3.28 -5.60
C GLN A 97 -24.81 2.74 -4.83
N TRP A 98 -23.60 3.01 -5.35
CA TRP A 98 -22.37 2.70 -4.65
C TRP A 98 -22.16 3.64 -3.46
N VAL A 99 -21.89 3.06 -2.30
CA VAL A 99 -21.40 3.75 -1.10
C VAL A 99 -19.93 3.44 -0.96
N ARG A 100 -19.10 4.47 -0.86
CA ARG A 100 -17.67 4.28 -0.62
C ARG A 100 -17.39 4.23 0.86
N ALA A 101 -17.33 3.03 1.41
CA ALA A 101 -17.12 2.79 2.84
C ALA A 101 -15.80 3.38 3.36
N THR A 102 -14.75 3.44 2.51
CA THR A 102 -13.48 4.06 2.89
C THR A 102 -13.58 5.56 3.15
N ASP A 103 -14.44 6.28 2.42
CA ASP A 103 -14.59 7.74 2.62
C ASP A 103 -15.35 8.00 3.93
N VAL A 104 -16.38 7.20 4.21
CA VAL A 104 -17.15 7.24 5.47
C VAL A 104 -16.24 7.00 6.68
N GLU A 105 -15.42 5.94 6.65
CA GLU A 105 -14.51 5.64 7.75
C GLU A 105 -13.39 6.66 7.90
N LEU A 106 -12.87 7.19 6.79
CA LEU A 106 -11.81 8.19 6.82
C LEU A 106 -12.29 9.53 7.41
N ASP A 107 -13.58 9.88 7.27
CA ASP A 107 -14.15 11.04 7.96
C ASP A 107 -13.98 10.94 9.49
N HIS A 108 -14.13 9.73 10.05
CA HIS A 108 -13.91 9.51 11.48
C HIS A 108 -12.46 9.73 11.92
N ALA A 109 -11.51 9.74 10.99
CA ALA A 109 -10.12 10.13 11.26
C ALA A 109 -9.78 11.57 10.88
N THR A 110 -10.55 12.17 9.99
CA THR A 110 -10.22 13.45 9.38
C THR A 110 -10.41 14.59 10.40
N TYR A 111 -9.34 15.34 10.65
CA TYR A 111 -9.28 16.42 11.64
C TYR A 111 -9.54 16.01 13.10
N ARG A 112 -9.43 14.72 13.45
CA ARG A 112 -9.61 14.23 14.83
C ARG A 112 -8.26 13.80 15.44
N LEU A 113 -7.97 14.24 16.67
CA LEU A 113 -6.69 13.93 17.35
C LEU A 113 -6.59 12.46 17.81
N PHE A 114 -7.73 11.86 18.12
CA PHE A 114 -7.84 10.49 18.63
C PHE A 114 -8.86 9.73 17.79
N PRO A 115 -8.53 9.39 16.54
CA PRO A 115 -9.44 8.64 15.69
C PRO A 115 -9.75 7.27 16.30
N PRO A 116 -10.97 6.75 16.15
CA PRO A 116 -11.27 5.39 16.56
C PRO A 116 -10.47 4.40 15.70
N ARG A 117 -10.21 3.20 16.23
CA ARG A 117 -9.51 2.15 15.46
C ARG A 117 -10.27 1.70 14.22
N SER A 118 -11.58 1.95 14.18
CA SER A 118 -12.46 1.60 13.07
C SER A 118 -12.32 2.53 11.86
N ALA A 119 -11.60 3.66 11.96
CA ALA A 119 -11.46 4.67 10.90
C ALA A 119 -10.55 4.27 9.71
N GLY A 120 -10.44 2.98 9.42
CA GLY A 120 -9.58 2.44 8.37
C GLY A 120 -9.72 0.93 8.13
N LEU A 121 -10.81 0.32 8.60
CA LEU A 121 -11.10 -1.10 8.37
C LEU A 121 -11.34 -1.36 6.88
N ALA A 122 -12.12 -0.52 6.21
CA ALA A 122 -12.42 -0.59 4.79
C ALA A 122 -11.16 -0.54 3.92
N ILE A 123 -10.16 0.27 4.33
CA ILE A 123 -8.86 0.37 3.63
C ILE A 123 -8.12 -0.97 3.72
N GLY A 124 -8.11 -1.59 4.91
CA GLY A 124 -7.53 -2.92 5.13
C GLY A 124 -8.21 -3.98 4.26
N VAL A 125 -9.55 -4.04 4.31
CA VAL A 125 -10.35 -4.97 3.50
C VAL A 125 -10.10 -4.78 2.00
N ALA A 126 -10.08 -3.55 1.50
CA ALA A 126 -9.77 -3.26 0.10
C ALA A 126 -8.35 -3.67 -0.28
N SER A 127 -7.37 -3.39 0.58
CA SER A 127 -5.98 -3.75 0.35
C SER A 127 -5.77 -5.27 0.29
N ASP A 128 -6.34 -6.00 1.24
CA ASP A 128 -6.19 -7.46 1.34
C ASP A 128 -6.91 -8.17 0.18
N LEU A 129 -8.14 -7.75 -0.14
CA LEU A 129 -8.88 -8.27 -1.29
C LEU A 129 -8.14 -8.00 -2.60
N LYS A 130 -7.64 -6.78 -2.81
CA LYS A 130 -6.91 -6.46 -4.03
C LYS A 130 -5.57 -7.21 -4.13
N SER A 131 -4.82 -7.29 -3.04
CA SER A 131 -3.53 -8.00 -3.01
C SER A 131 -3.71 -9.50 -3.29
N SER A 132 -4.71 -10.14 -2.70
CA SER A 132 -5.01 -11.54 -2.96
C SER A 132 -5.55 -11.76 -4.38
N TRP A 133 -6.39 -10.86 -4.90
CA TRP A 133 -6.90 -10.91 -6.27
C TRP A 133 -5.79 -10.77 -7.33
N GLU A 134 -4.79 -9.91 -7.10
CA GLU A 134 -3.70 -9.72 -8.06
C GLU A 134 -2.88 -11.00 -8.29
N LYS A 135 -2.75 -11.83 -7.25
CA LYS A 135 -2.05 -13.13 -7.28
C LYS A 135 -2.82 -14.21 -8.03
N LEU A 136 -4.12 -14.03 -8.27
CA LEU A 136 -4.92 -14.98 -9.03
C LEU A 136 -4.49 -15.03 -10.49
N SER A 137 -4.58 -16.23 -11.09
CA SER A 137 -4.48 -16.41 -12.54
C SER A 137 -5.64 -15.73 -13.27
N ASP A 138 -5.49 -15.50 -14.57
CA ASP A 138 -6.56 -14.88 -15.37
C ASP A 138 -7.85 -15.71 -15.37
N ASP A 139 -7.75 -17.04 -15.38
CA ASP A 139 -8.91 -17.94 -15.27
C ASP A 139 -9.64 -17.75 -13.93
N HIS A 140 -8.90 -17.71 -12.82
CA HIS A 140 -9.49 -17.46 -11.50
C HIS A 140 -10.12 -16.06 -11.43
N LYS A 141 -9.51 -15.04 -12.06
CA LYS A 141 -10.05 -13.67 -12.12
C LYS A 141 -11.37 -13.61 -12.88
N GLU A 142 -11.59 -14.45 -13.89
CA GLU A 142 -12.89 -14.53 -14.56
C GLU A 142 -13.94 -15.24 -13.69
N ILE A 143 -13.54 -16.26 -12.93
CA ILE A 143 -14.45 -16.99 -12.02
C ILE A 143 -14.98 -16.05 -10.94
N VAL A 144 -14.13 -15.27 -10.29
CA VAL A 144 -14.55 -14.41 -9.17
C VAL A 144 -15.48 -13.26 -9.57
N LYS A 145 -15.50 -12.88 -10.85
CA LYS A 145 -16.45 -11.90 -11.42
C LYS A 145 -17.86 -12.46 -11.54
N LEU A 146 -18.02 -13.77 -11.54
CA LEU A 146 -19.34 -14.41 -11.61
C LEU A 146 -20.12 -14.24 -10.30
N ASP A 147 -21.42 -14.43 -10.40
CA ASP A 147 -22.35 -14.27 -9.30
C ASP A 147 -22.47 -15.55 -8.46
N TYR A 148 -22.22 -15.41 -7.15
CA TYR A 148 -22.30 -16.48 -6.16
C TYR A 148 -23.14 -16.03 -4.96
N PHE A 149 -24.46 -16.03 -5.12
CA PHE A 149 -25.39 -15.60 -4.06
C PHE A 149 -26.55 -16.57 -3.79
N LYS A 150 -26.78 -17.56 -4.66
CA LYS A 150 -27.95 -18.46 -4.55
C LYS A 150 -27.64 -19.63 -3.62
N GLY A 151 -28.50 -19.89 -2.66
CA GLY A 151 -28.39 -21.05 -1.76
C GLY A 151 -27.22 -20.96 -0.79
N ASP A 152 -27.26 -21.82 0.22
CA ASP A 152 -26.31 -21.82 1.34
C ASP A 152 -24.91 -22.33 0.94
N ASP A 153 -24.80 -23.01 -0.20
CA ASP A 153 -23.57 -23.56 -0.79
C ASP A 153 -22.84 -22.57 -1.72
N SER A 154 -23.24 -21.29 -1.75
CA SER A 154 -22.69 -20.30 -2.68
C SER A 154 -21.16 -20.17 -2.62
N THR A 155 -20.60 -20.15 -1.42
CA THR A 155 -19.15 -20.10 -1.17
C THR A 155 -18.46 -21.40 -1.59
N ASP A 156 -19.10 -22.55 -1.32
CA ASP A 156 -18.58 -23.86 -1.71
C ASP A 156 -18.53 -24.00 -3.24
N ARG A 157 -19.52 -23.47 -3.96
CA ARG A 157 -19.51 -23.45 -5.43
C ARG A 157 -18.43 -22.55 -6.00
N LEU A 158 -18.17 -21.38 -5.39
CA LEU A 158 -17.04 -20.53 -5.80
C LEU A 158 -15.72 -21.30 -5.64
N LYS A 159 -15.50 -21.87 -4.45
CA LYS A 159 -14.31 -22.67 -4.14
C LYS A 159 -14.15 -23.85 -5.09
N ALA A 160 -15.20 -24.64 -5.29
CA ALA A 160 -15.19 -25.78 -6.20
C ALA A 160 -14.86 -25.35 -7.64
N LYS A 161 -15.42 -24.21 -8.09
CA LYS A 161 -15.16 -23.69 -9.43
C LYS A 161 -13.71 -23.24 -9.62
N MET A 162 -13.15 -22.56 -8.62
CA MET A 162 -11.73 -22.17 -8.64
C MET A 162 -10.81 -23.39 -8.66
N GLN A 163 -11.16 -24.45 -7.93
CA GLN A 163 -10.39 -25.71 -7.87
C GLN A 163 -10.42 -26.53 -9.18
N GLU A 164 -11.29 -26.21 -10.14
CA GLU A 164 -11.24 -26.82 -11.48
C GLU A 164 -9.97 -26.41 -12.26
N TYR A 165 -9.33 -25.31 -11.86
CA TYR A 165 -8.14 -24.76 -12.48
C TYR A 165 -6.90 -24.98 -11.60
N GLY A 166 -5.73 -25.01 -12.23
CA GLY A 166 -4.48 -25.28 -11.51
C GLY A 166 -4.08 -24.14 -10.58
N ASP A 167 -3.76 -24.47 -9.33
CA ASP A 167 -3.23 -23.53 -8.32
C ASP A 167 -1.85 -23.98 -7.81
N PRO A 168 -0.79 -23.81 -8.63
CA PRO A 168 0.55 -24.25 -8.26
C PRO A 168 1.15 -23.48 -7.07
N GLU A 169 0.69 -22.24 -6.84
CA GLU A 169 1.20 -21.36 -5.79
C GLU A 169 0.34 -21.38 -4.52
N GLY A 170 -0.82 -22.05 -4.53
CA GLY A 170 -1.71 -22.16 -3.37
C GLY A 170 -2.41 -20.84 -3.01
N VAL A 171 -2.68 -19.98 -4.01
CA VAL A 171 -3.19 -18.61 -3.79
C VAL A 171 -4.70 -18.56 -3.56
N ILE A 172 -5.45 -19.62 -3.93
CA ILE A 172 -6.91 -19.64 -3.82
C ILE A 172 -7.37 -19.44 -2.37
N GLY A 173 -6.71 -20.10 -1.40
CA GLY A 173 -7.09 -20.02 0.01
C GLY A 173 -7.05 -18.58 0.54
N GLY A 174 -5.94 -17.88 0.32
CA GLY A 174 -5.80 -16.49 0.77
C GLY A 174 -6.78 -15.53 0.10
N TYR A 175 -7.17 -15.78 -1.15
CA TYR A 175 -8.24 -15.02 -1.79
C TYR A 175 -9.60 -15.31 -1.16
N LEU A 176 -9.96 -16.57 -0.93
CA LEU A 176 -11.25 -16.93 -0.31
C LEU A 176 -11.39 -16.36 1.10
N ASP A 177 -10.31 -16.33 1.89
CA ASP A 177 -10.32 -15.70 3.22
C ASP A 177 -10.55 -14.18 3.14
N SER A 178 -9.88 -13.52 2.18
CA SER A 178 -10.04 -12.08 1.93
C SER A 178 -11.45 -11.75 1.40
N GLU A 179 -11.97 -12.59 0.52
CA GLU A 179 -13.31 -12.47 -0.08
C GLU A 179 -14.39 -12.67 0.97
N ARG A 180 -14.26 -13.66 1.86
CA ARG A 180 -15.18 -13.86 2.97
C ARG A 180 -15.23 -12.65 3.90
N THR A 181 -14.06 -12.11 4.25
CA THR A 181 -13.95 -10.89 5.08
C THR A 181 -14.60 -9.70 4.39
N ALA A 182 -14.35 -9.51 3.09
CA ALA A 182 -14.96 -8.45 2.29
C ALA A 182 -16.48 -8.59 2.16
N SER A 183 -16.98 -9.82 1.98
CA SER A 183 -18.41 -10.13 1.94
C SER A 183 -19.10 -9.84 3.27
N ALA A 184 -18.49 -10.22 4.40
CA ALA A 184 -19.02 -9.94 5.73
C ALA A 184 -19.06 -8.43 6.02
N TYR A 185 -17.95 -7.72 5.75
CA TYR A 185 -17.88 -6.27 5.92
C TYR A 185 -18.88 -5.54 5.02
N ALA A 186 -19.00 -5.93 3.74
CA ALA A 186 -19.98 -5.37 2.82
C ALA A 186 -21.43 -5.61 3.26
N THR A 187 -21.70 -6.76 3.89
CA THR A 187 -23.01 -7.06 4.49
C THR A 187 -23.32 -6.07 5.61
N GLN A 188 -22.40 -5.84 6.55
CA GLN A 188 -22.61 -4.83 7.62
C GLN A 188 -22.83 -3.41 7.08
N VAL A 189 -22.05 -2.99 6.08
CA VAL A 189 -22.26 -1.69 5.42
C VAL A 189 -23.65 -1.63 4.81
N ALA A 190 -24.07 -2.71 4.14
CA ALA A 190 -25.38 -2.74 3.50
C ALA A 190 -26.52 -2.69 4.50
N ASP A 191 -26.43 -3.45 5.59
CA ASP A 191 -27.44 -3.48 6.65
C ASP A 191 -27.53 -2.13 7.36
N ALA A 192 -26.40 -1.48 7.65
CA ALA A 192 -26.37 -0.16 8.27
C ALA A 192 -27.00 0.93 7.37
N VAL A 193 -26.67 0.92 6.07
CA VAL A 193 -27.13 1.98 5.15
C VAL A 193 -28.57 1.77 4.70
N TRP A 194 -28.97 0.52 4.41
CA TRP A 194 -30.25 0.22 3.76
C TRP A 194 -31.23 -0.59 4.61
N GLY A 195 -30.82 -1.05 5.80
CA GLY A 195 -31.65 -1.82 6.73
C GLY A 195 -31.54 -3.33 6.50
N GLU A 196 -31.29 -4.07 7.59
CA GLU A 196 -31.08 -5.54 7.59
C GLU A 196 -32.23 -6.33 6.94
N ASP A 197 -33.48 -5.89 7.14
CA ASP A 197 -34.67 -6.56 6.58
C ASP A 197 -34.84 -6.34 5.07
N ALA A 198 -34.22 -5.31 4.51
CA ALA A 198 -34.37 -4.94 3.10
C ALA A 198 -33.30 -5.56 2.22
N VAL A 199 -32.09 -5.77 2.74
CA VAL A 199 -30.95 -6.25 1.94
C VAL A 199 -31.14 -7.71 1.53
N VAL A 200 -30.96 -8.00 0.23
CA VAL A 200 -31.09 -9.35 -0.34
C VAL A 200 -29.73 -9.96 -0.66
N ARG A 201 -28.82 -9.14 -1.19
CA ARG A 201 -27.46 -9.54 -1.60
C ARG A 201 -26.60 -8.30 -1.76
N VAL A 202 -25.29 -8.48 -1.65
CA VAL A 202 -24.31 -7.41 -1.77
C VAL A 202 -23.40 -7.60 -2.98
N GLN A 203 -22.88 -6.50 -3.48
CA GLN A 203 -21.75 -6.46 -4.38
C GLN A 203 -20.80 -5.39 -3.89
N TYR A 204 -19.52 -5.67 -3.97
CA TYR A 204 -18.48 -4.74 -3.56
C TYR A 204 -17.39 -4.66 -4.63
N GLN A 205 -16.55 -3.66 -4.55
CA GLN A 205 -15.34 -3.59 -5.36
C GLN A 205 -14.23 -2.96 -4.53
N ALA A 206 -13.08 -3.63 -4.50
CA ALA A 206 -11.86 -3.01 -4.05
C ALA A 206 -11.24 -2.27 -5.22
N SER A 207 -10.67 -1.10 -4.99
CA SER A 207 -9.93 -0.40 -6.02
C SER A 207 -8.73 0.33 -5.46
N ARG A 208 -7.78 0.66 -6.34
CA ARG A 208 -6.58 1.40 -5.97
C ARG A 208 -6.31 2.52 -6.95
N GLN A 209 -6.00 3.69 -6.43
CA GLN A 209 -5.52 4.80 -7.24
C GLN A 209 -4.12 5.21 -6.81
N ASN A 210 -3.15 5.01 -7.69
CA ASN A 210 -1.79 5.44 -7.40
C ASN A 210 -1.71 6.97 -7.31
N VAL A 211 -0.75 7.46 -6.53
CA VAL A 211 -0.37 8.86 -6.54
C VAL A 211 0.39 9.18 -7.83
N VAL A 212 0.56 10.47 -8.11
CA VAL A 212 1.43 10.92 -9.21
C VAL A 212 2.83 10.32 -9.03
N PRO A 213 3.38 9.60 -10.03
CA PRO A 213 4.70 9.00 -9.91
C PRO A 213 5.76 10.04 -9.54
N PHE A 214 6.70 9.67 -8.66
CA PHE A 214 7.70 10.60 -8.11
C PHE A 214 8.49 11.39 -9.19
N GLY A 215 8.73 10.78 -10.35
CA GLY A 215 9.38 11.44 -11.50
C GLY A 215 8.60 12.61 -12.10
N LYS A 216 7.28 12.65 -11.91
CA LYS A 216 6.37 13.71 -12.39
C LYS A 216 5.91 14.68 -11.30
N ARG A 217 6.42 14.56 -10.06
CA ARG A 217 5.93 15.35 -8.90
C ARG A 217 6.05 16.88 -9.06
N ASN A 218 6.93 17.35 -9.94
CA ASN A 218 7.15 18.78 -10.20
C ASN A 218 6.43 19.26 -11.48
N ASP A 219 5.68 18.39 -12.15
CA ASP A 219 4.90 18.73 -13.33
C ASP A 219 3.51 19.24 -12.88
N PRO A 220 3.18 20.52 -13.10
CA PRO A 220 1.89 21.08 -12.72
C PRO A 220 0.69 20.45 -13.43
N GLY A 221 0.92 19.78 -14.57
CA GLY A 221 -0.11 19.09 -15.35
C GLY A 221 -0.19 17.59 -15.06
N ALA A 222 0.53 17.08 -14.07
CA ALA A 222 0.53 15.66 -13.78
C ALA A 222 -0.78 15.23 -13.09
N GLU A 223 -1.52 14.36 -13.75
CA GLU A 223 -2.72 13.72 -13.20
C GLU A 223 -2.37 12.37 -12.56
N ARG A 224 -3.19 11.97 -11.59
CA ARG A 224 -3.10 10.64 -10.98
C ARG A 224 -3.46 9.58 -12.02
N PRO A 225 -2.79 8.41 -12.01
CA PRO A 225 -3.21 7.27 -12.79
C PRO A 225 -4.69 6.90 -12.55
N PRO A 226 -5.35 6.27 -13.53
CA PRO A 226 -6.73 5.83 -13.37
C PRO A 226 -6.87 4.79 -12.25
N ILE A 227 -8.07 4.73 -11.68
CA ILE A 227 -8.44 3.77 -10.64
C ILE A 227 -8.36 2.35 -11.20
N GLN A 228 -7.70 1.47 -10.47
CA GLN A 228 -7.57 0.05 -10.78
C GLN A 228 -8.61 -0.72 -9.97
N VAL A 229 -9.71 -1.09 -10.62
CA VAL A 229 -10.85 -1.77 -9.97
C VAL A 229 -10.65 -3.28 -9.98
N VAL A 230 -10.98 -3.91 -8.86
CA VAL A 230 -11.12 -5.35 -8.68
C VAL A 230 -12.61 -5.68 -8.68
N PRO A 231 -13.16 -6.16 -9.82
CA PRO A 231 -14.57 -6.51 -9.89
C PRO A 231 -14.84 -7.83 -9.18
N THR A 232 -15.87 -7.87 -8.33
CA THR A 232 -16.48 -9.10 -7.82
C THR A 232 -17.94 -9.17 -8.27
N GLY A 233 -18.44 -10.38 -8.50
CA GLY A 233 -19.86 -10.58 -8.78
C GLY A 233 -20.73 -10.40 -7.53
N TRP A 234 -22.03 -10.60 -7.67
CA TRP A 234 -22.95 -10.58 -6.52
C TRP A 234 -22.64 -11.70 -5.54
N ARG A 235 -22.78 -11.40 -4.24
CA ARG A 235 -22.55 -12.32 -3.12
C ARG A 235 -23.76 -12.44 -2.21
N ALA A 236 -23.92 -13.62 -1.62
CA ALA A 236 -24.87 -13.83 -0.53
C ALA A 236 -24.44 -13.01 0.70
N LEU A 237 -25.41 -12.66 1.53
CA LEU A 237 -25.14 -12.02 2.82
C LEU A 237 -24.33 -12.97 3.69
N THR A 238 -23.29 -12.42 4.32
CA THR A 238 -22.35 -13.18 5.14
C THR A 238 -22.26 -12.51 6.49
N TYR A 239 -22.41 -13.29 7.56
CA TYR A 239 -22.33 -12.83 8.94
C TYR A 239 -21.28 -13.65 9.69
N GLU A 240 -20.44 -12.98 10.48
CA GLU A 240 -19.44 -13.65 11.31
C GLU A 240 -19.89 -13.78 12.77
N GLU A 241 -19.43 -14.85 13.42
CA GLU A 241 -19.69 -15.02 14.85
C GLU A 241 -19.01 -13.90 15.65
N HIS A 242 -19.75 -13.28 16.58
CA HIS A 242 -19.32 -12.13 17.40
C HIS A 242 -19.14 -10.78 16.67
N GLN A 243 -19.62 -10.66 15.44
CA GLN A 243 -19.74 -9.38 14.75
C GLN A 243 -21.03 -8.67 15.17
N SER A 244 -20.93 -7.44 15.69
CA SER A 244 -22.10 -6.64 16.09
C SER A 244 -22.50 -5.70 14.95
N ASN A 245 -23.67 -5.93 14.36
CA ASN A 245 -24.24 -5.04 13.34
C ASN A 245 -24.72 -3.73 13.93
N GLU A 246 -25.24 -3.75 15.16
CA GLU A 246 -25.71 -2.56 15.88
C GLU A 246 -24.57 -1.59 16.17
N GLU A 247 -23.47 -2.07 16.77
CA GLU A 247 -22.31 -1.23 17.08
C GLU A 247 -21.62 -0.73 15.80
N PHE A 248 -21.61 -1.56 14.74
CA PHE A 248 -21.09 -1.14 13.45
C PHE A 248 -21.93 -0.01 12.85
N ALA A 249 -23.26 -0.15 12.84
CA ALA A 249 -24.16 0.87 12.32
C ALA A 249 -24.05 2.17 13.13
N GLU A 250 -24.03 2.12 14.47
CA GLU A 250 -23.87 3.32 15.32
C GLU A 250 -22.59 4.09 14.97
N TYR A 251 -21.48 3.39 14.79
CA TYR A 251 -20.21 4.00 14.39
C TYR A 251 -20.25 4.53 12.96
N PHE A 252 -20.61 3.68 11.99
CA PHE A 252 -20.51 3.97 10.56
C PHE A 252 -21.46 5.10 10.13
N CYS A 253 -22.65 5.14 10.72
CA CYS A 253 -23.67 6.14 10.44
C CYS A 253 -23.43 7.48 11.15
N ALA A 254 -22.48 7.57 12.09
CA ALA A 254 -22.12 8.84 12.74
C ALA A 254 -21.30 9.79 11.83
N SER A 255 -21.13 9.46 10.55
CA SER A 255 -20.42 10.23 9.54
C SER A 255 -21.41 10.91 8.59
N ASP A 256 -21.19 12.19 8.29
CA ASP A 256 -22.05 12.95 7.38
C ASP A 256 -21.87 12.54 5.90
N GLU A 257 -20.89 11.68 5.59
CA GLU A 257 -20.60 11.19 4.23
C GLU A 257 -21.63 10.15 3.73
N VAL A 258 -22.44 9.59 4.63
CA VAL A 258 -23.50 8.63 4.30
C VAL A 258 -24.79 8.99 5.03
N ARG A 259 -25.94 8.61 4.47
CA ARG A 259 -27.22 8.64 5.17
C ARG A 259 -27.67 7.22 5.39
N CYS A 260 -27.86 6.85 6.65
CA CYS A 260 -28.31 5.51 7.02
C CYS A 260 -29.83 5.41 7.10
N HIS A 261 -30.34 4.19 7.12
CA HIS A 261 -31.77 3.90 7.12
C HIS A 261 -32.49 4.42 8.38
N ASP A 262 -31.81 4.41 9.52
CA ASP A 262 -32.39 4.74 10.83
C ASP A 262 -32.25 6.23 11.24
N GLU A 263 -31.76 7.08 10.32
CA GLU A 263 -31.64 8.55 10.50
C GLU A 263 -32.75 9.38 9.83
#